data_AF-A0A8T0FK43-F1
#
_entry.id   AF-A0A8T0FK43-F1
#
_cell.length_a   1.000
_cell.length_b   1.000
_cell.length_c   1.000
_cell.angle_alpha   90.00
_cell.angle_beta   90.00
_cell.angle_gamma   90.00
#
_symmetry.space_group_name_H-M   'P 1'
#
loop_
_entity.id
_entity.type
_entity.pdbx_description
1 polymer ?
#
loop_
_entity_poly.entity_id
_entity_poly.type
_entity_poly.pdbx_seq_one_letter_code
_entity_poly.pdbx_strand_id
1 'polypeptide(L)'
;MFPPKISGPVMICVLIISVILSTAVCQIDNETETSTGSAKEVTVVQPTTVKPENVSCESHNNDCKGCVSNSNCYYCETDGVCYFKITKVLTDDKCNLKKIHYLTCRVNFQYLMIIIGVFAGIALLIVTICCCYCCCKRRGIKISKDDLKWARQREERKQIAAERRKERAERTEEIRKKYGLVKDSNPYQRFDA
;
A
#
# COMPACT_ATOMS: atom_id res chain seq x y z
N MET A 1 16.18 -25.15 10.60
CA MET A 1 16.12 -24.00 9.69
C MET A 1 14.90 -23.16 10.08
N PHE A 2 15.08 -22.12 10.90
CA PHE A 2 13.97 -21.25 11.31
C PHE A 2 13.69 -20.23 10.20
N PRO A 3 12.44 -19.99 9.78
CA PRO A 3 12.14 -18.98 8.77
C PRO A 3 12.56 -17.60 9.29
N PRO A 4 13.10 -16.71 8.42
CA PRO A 4 13.49 -15.38 8.83
C PRO A 4 12.28 -14.65 9.41
N LYS A 5 12.41 -14.08 10.61
CA LYS A 5 11.39 -13.22 11.22
C LYS A 5 11.26 -11.94 10.37
N ILE A 6 10.42 -12.00 9.34
CA ILE A 6 10.06 -10.84 8.53
C ILE A 6 9.30 -9.88 9.46
N SER A 7 9.81 -8.66 9.60
CA SER A 7 9.23 -7.62 10.44
C SER A 7 7.76 -7.38 10.05
N GLY A 8 6.84 -7.31 11.01
CA GLY A 8 5.39 -7.09 10.76
C GLY A 8 5.03 -6.06 9.67
N PRO A 9 5.66 -4.87 9.61
CA PRO A 9 5.42 -3.91 8.52
C PRO A 9 5.92 -4.37 7.14
N VAL A 10 6.99 -5.16 7.07
CA VAL A 10 7.45 -5.78 5.82
C VAL A 10 6.46 -6.84 5.37
N MET A 11 5.85 -7.60 6.30
CA MET A 11 4.74 -8.49 5.97
C MET A 11 3.54 -7.71 5.43
N ILE A 12 3.18 -6.55 5.99
CA ILE A 12 2.07 -5.73 5.49
C ILE A 12 2.37 -5.18 4.09
N CYS A 13 3.58 -4.66 3.84
CA CYS A 13 3.97 -4.22 2.50
C CYS A 13 3.95 -5.38 1.49
N VAL A 14 4.48 -6.55 1.87
CA VAL A 14 4.46 -7.76 1.02
C VAL A 14 3.02 -8.22 0.78
N LEU A 15 2.13 -8.15 1.77
CA LEU A 15 0.72 -8.47 1.62
C LEU A 15 0.01 -7.49 0.69
N ILE A 16 0.22 -6.18 0.85
CA ILE A 16 -0.36 -5.16 -0.03
C ILE A 16 0.15 -5.35 -1.46
N ILE A 17 1.46 -5.54 -1.64
CA ILE A 17 2.06 -5.82 -2.95
C ILE A 17 1.48 -7.13 -3.53
N SER A 18 1.35 -8.19 -2.73
CA SER A 18 0.78 -9.47 -3.18
C SER A 18 -0.70 -9.35 -3.54
N VAL A 19 -1.47 -8.53 -2.83
CA VAL A 19 -2.90 -8.28 -3.11
C VAL A 19 -3.03 -7.46 -4.38
N ILE A 20 -2.18 -6.44 -4.59
CA ILE A 20 -2.13 -5.65 -5.83
C ILE A 20 -1.69 -6.51 -7.02
N LEU A 21 -0.68 -7.37 -6.86
CA LEU A 21 -0.30 -8.32 -7.91
C LEU A 21 -1.42 -9.33 -8.18
N SER A 22 -2.09 -9.85 -7.15
CA SER A 22 -3.18 -10.81 -7.31
C SER A 22 -4.39 -10.19 -8.02
N THR A 23 -4.75 -8.94 -7.68
CA THR A 23 -5.86 -8.24 -8.34
C THR A 23 -5.50 -7.74 -9.74
N ALA A 24 -4.23 -7.43 -10.01
CA ALA A 24 -3.75 -7.13 -11.35
C ALA A 24 -3.71 -8.38 -12.25
N VAL A 25 -3.33 -9.53 -11.70
CA VAL A 25 -3.32 -10.82 -12.44
C VAL A 25 -4.74 -11.23 -12.84
N CYS A 26 -5.75 -11.02 -11.99
CA CYS A 26 -7.16 -11.30 -12.34
C CYS A 26 -7.75 -10.36 -13.43
N GLN A 27 -7.07 -9.29 -13.83
CA GLN A 27 -7.50 -8.41 -14.93
C GLN A 27 -6.80 -8.75 -16.27
N ILE A 28 -5.83 -9.67 -16.29
CA ILE A 28 -5.08 -10.03 -17.50
C ILE A 28 -5.80 -11.13 -18.31
N ASP A 29 -6.71 -11.90 -17.70
CA ASP A 29 -7.35 -13.04 -18.37
C ASP A 29 -8.48 -12.67 -19.35
N ASN A 30 -8.89 -11.41 -19.46
CA ASN A 30 -10.00 -11.04 -20.35
C ASN A 30 -9.60 -10.47 -21.71
N GLU A 31 -8.33 -10.48 -22.11
CA GLU A 31 -7.93 -10.30 -23.52
C GLU A 31 -6.50 -10.80 -23.75
N THR A 32 -6.38 -12.11 -23.91
CA THR A 32 -5.21 -12.69 -24.57
C THR A 32 -5.38 -12.56 -26.08
N GLU A 33 -4.56 -11.71 -26.70
CA GLU A 33 -3.72 -12.07 -27.85
C GLU A 33 -2.38 -11.35 -27.63
N THR A 34 -1.37 -12.06 -27.11
CA THR A 34 -0.20 -12.55 -27.86
C THR A 34 0.53 -11.40 -28.58
N SER A 35 1.69 -10.94 -28.09
CA SER A 35 2.94 -11.64 -28.40
C SER A 35 4.03 -11.37 -27.37
N THR A 36 4.47 -12.48 -26.79
CA THR A 36 5.79 -12.82 -26.25
C THR A 36 6.97 -12.08 -26.88
N GLY A 37 7.75 -11.44 -26.00
CA GLY A 37 9.20 -11.54 -25.87
C GLY A 37 10.10 -11.43 -27.11
N SER A 38 10.90 -10.36 -27.14
CA SER A 38 12.35 -10.51 -27.33
C SER A 38 13.07 -9.27 -26.79
N ALA A 39 13.68 -9.42 -25.62
CA ALA A 39 14.72 -8.51 -25.16
C ALA A 39 15.99 -8.81 -25.97
N LYS A 40 16.44 -7.85 -26.78
CA LYS A 40 17.85 -7.72 -27.15
C LYS A 40 18.30 -6.28 -26.95
N GLU A 41 19.20 -6.18 -25.97
CA GLU A 41 20.44 -5.43 -25.98
C GLU A 41 20.37 -3.89 -26.09
N VAL A 42 20.83 -3.29 -25.00
CA VAL A 42 21.23 -1.90 -24.85
C VAL A 42 22.34 -1.58 -25.84
N THR A 43 22.06 -0.66 -26.78
CA THR A 43 23.12 0.13 -27.44
C THR A 43 22.84 1.60 -27.18
N VAL A 44 23.66 2.17 -26.30
CA VAL A 44 23.79 3.61 -26.06
C VAL A 44 24.34 4.26 -27.33
N VAL A 45 23.56 5.15 -27.97
CA VAL A 45 24.12 6.22 -28.82
C VAL A 45 23.36 7.53 -28.58
N GLN A 46 24.17 8.57 -28.39
CA GLN A 46 23.91 9.98 -28.10
C GLN A 46 23.13 10.73 -29.20
N PRO A 47 22.69 12.00 -28.94
CA PRO A 47 21.52 12.59 -29.55
C PRO A 47 21.80 13.09 -30.97
N THR A 48 21.04 12.58 -31.94
CA THR A 48 20.96 13.19 -33.25
C THR A 48 19.68 14.02 -33.33
N THR A 49 19.86 15.32 -33.44
CA THR A 49 18.81 16.32 -33.73
C THR A 49 18.24 16.03 -35.11
N VAL A 50 17.21 15.18 -35.19
CA VAL A 50 16.47 14.95 -36.43
C VAL A 50 15.25 15.88 -36.45
N LYS A 51 15.28 16.82 -37.39
CA LYS A 51 14.17 17.65 -37.88
C LYS A 51 12.91 16.78 -38.02
N PRO A 52 11.70 17.27 -37.66
CA PRO A 52 10.50 16.44 -37.63
C PRO A 52 10.21 15.94 -39.04
N GLU A 53 10.47 14.65 -39.26
CA GLU A 53 9.90 13.93 -40.38
C GLU A 53 8.38 14.06 -40.24
N ASN A 54 7.77 14.35 -41.38
CA ASN A 54 6.35 14.63 -41.52
C ASN A 54 5.60 13.31 -41.24
N VAL A 55 5.40 12.98 -39.96
CA VAL A 55 4.57 11.85 -39.55
C VAL A 55 3.15 12.19 -40.00
N SER A 56 2.77 11.62 -41.14
CA SER A 56 1.43 11.73 -41.70
C SER A 56 0.48 10.92 -40.83
N CYS A 57 0.08 11.47 -39.68
CA CYS A 57 -1.03 10.90 -38.90
C CYS A 57 -2.30 10.82 -39.77
N GLU A 58 -2.46 11.77 -40.69
CA GLU A 58 -3.60 11.91 -41.60
C GLU A 58 -3.81 10.71 -42.54
N SER A 59 -2.78 9.89 -42.83
CA SER A 59 -2.96 8.70 -43.66
C SER A 59 -3.74 7.57 -42.98
N HIS A 60 -3.95 7.66 -41.67
CA HIS A 60 -4.67 6.66 -40.86
C HIS A 60 -6.04 7.15 -40.38
N ASN A 61 -6.67 8.05 -41.14
CA ASN A 61 -8.06 8.44 -40.88
C ASN A 61 -8.97 7.21 -40.95
N ASN A 62 -9.94 7.12 -40.03
CA ASN A 62 -10.83 5.98 -39.78
C ASN A 62 -10.17 4.69 -39.27
N ASP A 63 -8.84 4.66 -39.12
CA ASP A 63 -8.11 3.53 -38.51
C ASP A 63 -7.47 3.95 -37.19
N CYS A 64 -8.18 3.66 -36.11
CA CYS A 64 -7.75 3.96 -34.75
C CYS A 64 -6.48 3.19 -34.34
N LYS A 65 -6.32 1.92 -34.75
CA LYS A 65 -5.13 1.14 -34.39
C LYS A 65 -3.90 1.60 -35.16
N GLY A 66 -4.08 1.90 -36.46
CA GLY A 66 -3.03 2.48 -37.31
C GLY A 66 -2.59 3.86 -36.84
N CYS A 67 -3.54 4.74 -36.50
CA CYS A 67 -3.26 6.10 -36.02
C CYS A 67 -2.44 6.10 -34.72
N VAL A 68 -2.87 5.27 -33.76
CA VAL A 68 -2.35 5.30 -32.39
C VAL A 68 -1.04 4.50 -32.24
N SER A 69 -0.60 3.81 -33.29
CA SER A 69 0.71 3.15 -33.36
C SER A 69 1.88 4.12 -33.13
N ASN A 70 1.70 5.40 -33.51
CA ASN A 70 2.67 6.45 -33.32
C ASN A 70 2.37 7.23 -32.05
N SER A 71 3.37 7.39 -31.17
CA SER A 71 3.24 8.17 -29.93
C SER A 71 2.99 9.67 -30.14
N ASN A 72 3.16 10.17 -31.37
CA ASN A 72 2.94 11.58 -31.71
C ASN A 72 1.54 11.86 -32.25
N CYS A 73 0.74 10.83 -32.55
CA CYS A 73 -0.60 10.95 -33.11
C CYS A 73 -1.68 10.59 -32.07
N TYR A 74 -2.89 11.10 -32.23
CA TYR A 74 -4.06 10.67 -31.45
C TYR A 74 -5.29 10.58 -32.35
N TYR A 75 -6.18 9.63 -32.03
CA TYR A 75 -7.40 9.37 -32.79
C TYR A 75 -8.61 9.97 -32.10
N CYS A 76 -9.46 10.65 -32.87
CA CYS A 76 -10.73 11.21 -32.39
C CYS A 76 -11.90 10.36 -32.90
N GLU A 77 -12.66 9.77 -31.97
CA GLU A 77 -13.80 8.91 -32.32
C GLU A 77 -15.02 9.69 -32.86
N THR A 78 -15.18 10.98 -32.52
CA THR A 78 -16.33 11.77 -33.03
C THR A 78 -16.26 11.98 -34.53
N ASP A 79 -15.06 12.30 -35.03
CA ASP A 79 -14.87 12.76 -36.40
C ASP A 79 -14.16 11.71 -37.27
N GLY A 80 -13.62 10.64 -36.66
CA GLY A 80 -12.88 9.60 -37.36
C GLY A 80 -11.50 10.04 -37.87
N VAL A 81 -10.98 11.18 -37.41
CA VAL A 81 -9.75 11.79 -37.91
C VAL A 81 -8.58 11.53 -36.96
N CYS A 82 -7.40 11.30 -37.54
CA CYS A 82 -6.14 11.14 -36.82
C CYS A 82 -5.34 12.46 -36.82
N TYR A 83 -5.12 13.03 -35.64
CA TYR A 83 -4.47 14.32 -35.47
C TYR A 83 -3.03 14.19 -35.00
N PHE A 84 -2.20 15.18 -35.35
CA PHE A 84 -0.80 15.28 -34.96
C PHE A 84 -0.61 16.11 -33.67
N LYS A 85 0.25 15.62 -32.77
CA LYS A 85 0.63 16.17 -31.47
C LYS A 85 -0.52 16.28 -30.47
N ILE A 86 -0.48 15.41 -29.45
CA ILE A 86 -1.43 15.44 -28.33
C ILE A 86 -1.43 16.76 -27.55
N THR A 87 -0.32 17.51 -27.53
CA THR A 87 -0.26 18.80 -26.81
C THR A 87 -1.26 19.82 -27.34
N LYS A 88 -1.71 19.71 -28.60
CA LYS A 88 -2.74 20.59 -29.15
C LYS A 88 -4.15 20.25 -28.69
N VAL A 89 -4.38 19.05 -28.15
CA VAL A 89 -5.72 18.62 -27.70
C VAL A 89 -6.22 19.39 -26.48
N LEU A 90 -5.31 19.98 -25.69
CA LEU A 90 -5.67 20.84 -24.57
C LEU A 90 -5.99 22.28 -24.98
N THR A 91 -5.67 22.66 -26.23
CA THR A 91 -5.82 24.04 -26.72
C THR A 91 -6.89 24.14 -27.80
N ASP A 92 -7.19 23.05 -28.49
CA ASP A 92 -8.15 22.99 -29.58
C ASP A 92 -9.32 22.10 -29.14
N ASP A 93 -10.48 22.69 -28.86
CA ASP A 93 -11.70 22.04 -28.35
C ASP A 93 -12.37 21.09 -29.35
N LYS A 94 -11.68 20.72 -30.44
CA LYS A 94 -12.27 20.00 -31.57
C LYS A 94 -12.71 18.58 -31.22
N CYS A 95 -12.14 17.97 -30.18
CA CYS A 95 -12.49 16.61 -29.78
C CYS A 95 -12.65 16.48 -28.25
N ASN A 96 -13.73 15.83 -27.82
CA ASN A 96 -13.99 15.58 -26.40
C ASN A 96 -12.98 14.61 -25.80
N LEU A 97 -12.39 14.95 -24.64
CA LEU A 97 -11.38 14.13 -23.93
C LEU A 97 -11.85 12.68 -23.64
N LYS A 98 -13.16 12.46 -23.56
CA LYS A 98 -13.76 11.14 -23.33
C LYS A 98 -13.70 10.22 -24.56
N LYS A 99 -13.58 10.78 -25.77
CA LYS A 99 -13.61 10.10 -27.07
C LYS A 99 -12.26 10.10 -27.80
N ILE A 100 -11.21 10.49 -27.10
CA ILE A 100 -9.85 10.53 -27.62
C ILE A 100 -9.13 9.23 -27.23
N HIS A 101 -8.47 8.64 -28.22
CA HIS A 101 -7.64 7.47 -28.07
C HIS A 101 -6.17 7.80 -28.32
N TYR A 102 -5.31 7.34 -27.42
CA TYR A 102 -3.87 7.63 -27.40
C TYR A 102 -3.11 6.44 -26.80
N LEU A 103 -2.01 6.01 -27.42
CA LEU A 103 -1.28 4.74 -27.26
C LEU A 103 -2.09 3.43 -27.43
N THR A 104 -3.37 3.43 -27.13
CA THR A 104 -4.27 2.29 -27.33
C THR A 104 -5.62 2.77 -27.84
N CYS A 105 -6.20 1.98 -28.75
CA CYS A 105 -7.53 2.22 -29.30
C CYS A 105 -8.64 1.69 -28.39
N ARG A 106 -8.33 0.75 -27.50
CA ARG A 106 -9.36 -0.01 -26.80
C ARG A 106 -9.98 0.73 -25.63
N VAL A 107 -9.20 1.58 -24.98
CA VAL A 107 -9.61 2.33 -23.79
C VAL A 107 -9.45 3.83 -24.05
N ASN A 108 -10.36 4.62 -23.51
CA ASN A 108 -10.31 6.07 -23.68
C ASN A 108 -9.15 6.67 -22.87
N PHE A 109 -8.62 7.80 -23.34
CA PHE A 109 -7.54 8.52 -22.68
C PHE A 109 -7.88 8.90 -21.22
N GLN A 110 -9.14 9.21 -20.93
CA GLN A 110 -9.62 9.48 -19.57
C GLN A 110 -9.33 8.32 -18.60
N TYR A 111 -9.62 7.08 -19.02
CA TYR A 111 -9.39 5.90 -18.18
C TYR A 111 -7.90 5.58 -18.05
N LEU A 112 -7.13 5.76 -19.13
CA LEU A 112 -5.66 5.57 -19.11
C LEU A 112 -4.98 6.48 -18.08
N MET A 113 -5.37 7.76 -18.02
CA MET A 113 -4.84 8.70 -17.05
C MET A 113 -5.23 8.36 -15.60
N ILE A 114 -6.46 7.89 -15.38
CA ILE A 114 -6.90 7.43 -14.05
C ILE A 114 -6.04 6.24 -13.60
N ILE A 115 -5.83 5.26 -14.47
CA ILE A 115 -5.02 4.06 -14.16
C ILE A 115 -3.60 4.45 -13.76
N ILE A 116 -2.94 5.30 -14.56
CA ILE A 116 -1.58 5.79 -14.27
C ILE A 116 -1.56 6.55 -12.93
N GLY A 117 -2.55 7.42 -12.70
CA GLY A 117 -2.68 8.17 -11.45
C GLY A 117 -2.84 7.28 -10.22
N VAL A 118 -3.65 6.22 -10.32
CA VAL A 118 -3.84 5.24 -9.24
C VAL A 118 -2.55 4.48 -8.93
N PHE A 119 -1.85 3.97 -9.95
CA PHE A 119 -0.58 3.27 -9.75
C PHE A 119 0.49 4.18 -9.16
N ALA A 120 0.61 5.42 -9.65
CA ALA A 120 1.54 6.41 -9.10
C ALA A 120 1.19 6.75 -7.64
N GLY A 121 -0.09 6.95 -7.33
CA GLY A 121 -0.56 7.23 -5.97
C GLY A 121 -0.29 6.09 -5.01
N ILE A 122 -0.59 4.85 -5.40
CA ILE A 122 -0.30 3.65 -4.60
C ILE A 122 1.21 3.49 -4.39
N ALA A 123 2.03 3.68 -5.43
CA ALA A 123 3.48 3.61 -5.32
C ALA A 123 4.02 4.65 -4.32
N LEU A 124 3.54 5.90 -4.38
CA LEU A 124 3.91 6.94 -3.42
C LEU A 124 3.46 6.61 -2.00
N LEU A 125 2.27 6.05 -1.81
CA LEU A 125 1.80 5.61 -0.49
C LEU A 125 2.66 4.49 0.09
N ILE A 126 3.02 3.48 -0.72
CA ILE A 126 3.90 2.39 -0.29
C ILE A 126 5.28 2.93 0.10
N VAL A 127 5.85 3.83 -0.72
CA VAL A 127 7.16 4.45 -0.44
C VAL A 127 7.10 5.31 0.81
N THR A 128 6.09 6.15 0.99
CA THR A 128 5.97 7.02 2.18
C THR A 128 5.78 6.20 3.45
N ILE A 129 4.91 5.19 3.43
CA ILE A 129 4.73 4.21 4.53
C ILE A 129 6.07 3.53 4.81
N CYS A 130 6.71 2.91 3.82
CA CYS A 130 7.97 2.21 3.98
C CYS A 130 9.09 3.12 4.52
N CYS A 131 9.21 4.34 4.01
CA CYS A 131 10.15 5.36 4.48
C CYS A 131 9.85 5.79 5.92
N CYS A 132 8.60 6.07 6.27
CA CYS A 132 8.21 6.40 7.64
C CYS A 132 8.53 5.25 8.60
N TYR A 133 8.17 4.00 8.27
CA TYR A 133 8.44 2.86 9.15
C TYR A 133 9.93 2.50 9.22
N CYS A 134 10.67 2.54 8.11
CA CYS A 134 12.10 2.22 8.08
C CYS A 134 12.96 3.33 8.72
N CYS A 135 12.65 4.60 8.48
CA CYS A 135 13.37 5.73 9.06
C CYS A 135 12.99 5.94 10.54
N CYS A 136 11.74 5.77 10.94
CA CYS A 136 11.35 5.80 12.36
C CYS A 136 11.91 4.61 13.13
N LYS A 137 12.06 3.43 12.52
CA LYS A 137 12.70 2.27 13.15
C LYS A 137 14.23 2.42 13.23
N ARG A 138 14.90 2.94 12.18
CA ARG A 138 16.37 3.18 12.20
C ARG A 138 16.78 4.35 13.09
N ARG A 139 15.95 5.38 13.24
CA ARG A 139 16.23 6.46 14.20
C ARG A 139 16.04 6.02 15.65
N GLY A 140 15.55 4.80 15.88
CA GLY A 140 14.79 4.48 17.06
C GLY A 140 13.58 5.40 17.08
N ILE A 141 12.40 4.85 17.32
CA ILE A 141 11.44 5.66 18.04
C ILE A 141 12.20 5.96 19.33
N LYS A 142 12.78 7.15 19.44
CA LYS A 142 13.08 7.72 20.74
C LYS A 142 11.67 7.85 21.33
N ILE A 143 11.14 6.74 21.86
CA ILE A 143 10.20 6.79 22.97
C ILE A 143 10.86 7.83 23.83
N SER A 144 10.22 8.99 23.97
CA SER A 144 10.90 10.13 24.54
C SER A 144 11.53 9.62 25.85
N LYS A 145 12.74 10.08 26.19
CA LYS A 145 13.36 9.64 27.45
C LYS A 145 12.36 9.74 28.62
N ASP A 146 11.41 10.66 28.49
CA ASP A 146 10.29 10.86 29.39
C ASP A 146 9.24 9.75 29.33
N ASP A 147 8.78 9.29 28.16
CA ASP A 147 7.87 8.13 28.04
C ASP A 147 8.44 6.84 28.65
N LEU A 148 9.75 6.59 28.47
CA LEU A 148 10.45 5.47 29.13
C LEU A 148 10.49 5.62 30.66
N LYS A 149 10.72 6.84 31.15
CA LYS A 149 10.65 7.14 32.60
C LYS A 149 9.25 6.95 33.15
N TRP A 150 8.22 7.42 32.45
CA TRP A 150 6.82 7.27 32.86
C TRP A 150 6.40 5.79 32.90
N ALA A 151 6.84 4.99 31.95
CA ALA A 151 6.62 3.55 31.94
C ALA A 151 7.25 2.87 33.18
N ARG A 152 8.52 3.17 33.48
CA ARG A 152 9.22 2.65 34.67
C ARG A 152 8.55 3.07 35.97
N GLN A 153 8.21 4.34 36.12
CA GLN A 153 7.52 4.84 37.31
C GLN A 153 6.14 4.18 37.49
N ARG A 154 5.43 3.87 36.40
CA ARG A 154 4.14 3.17 36.46
C ARG A 154 4.32 1.74 36.98
N GLU A 155 5.39 1.05 36.59
CA GLU A 155 5.73 -0.28 37.09
C GLU A 155 6.13 -0.25 38.57
N GLU A 156 6.97 0.70 38.98
CA GLU A 156 7.36 0.91 40.38
C GLU A 156 6.12 1.17 41.27
N ARG A 157 5.21 2.05 40.83
CA ARG A 157 3.94 2.31 41.54
C ARG A 157 3.07 1.06 41.64
N LYS A 158 3.02 0.23 40.60
CA LYS A 158 2.29 -1.05 40.62
C LYS A 158 2.91 -2.03 41.60
N GLN A 159 4.24 -2.12 41.65
CA GLN A 159 4.95 -3.00 42.58
C GLN A 159 4.69 -2.59 44.03
N ILE A 160 4.84 -1.29 44.35
CA ILE A 160 4.54 -0.75 45.69
C ILE A 160 3.07 -0.96 46.07
N ALA A 161 2.14 -0.80 45.11
CA ALA A 161 0.72 -1.06 45.37
C ALA A 161 0.44 -2.55 45.64
N ALA A 162 1.11 -3.44 44.91
CA ALA A 162 1.00 -4.89 45.10
C ALA A 162 1.59 -5.32 46.45
N GLU A 163 2.73 -4.77 46.84
CA GLU A 163 3.36 -5.01 48.15
C GLU A 163 2.46 -4.56 49.29
N ARG A 164 1.94 -3.32 49.25
CA ARG A 164 0.97 -2.83 50.25
C ARG A 164 -0.33 -3.64 50.27
N ARG A 165 -0.69 -4.32 49.18
CA ARG A 165 -1.87 -5.21 49.13
C ARG A 165 -1.56 -6.56 49.77
N LYS A 166 -0.36 -7.10 49.56
CA LYS A 166 0.10 -8.33 50.20
C LYS A 166 0.23 -8.15 51.72
N GLU A 167 0.89 -7.08 52.16
CA GLU A 167 1.03 -6.76 53.59
C GLU A 167 -0.34 -6.65 54.28
N ARG A 168 -1.31 -5.94 53.65
CA ARG A 168 -2.69 -5.87 54.18
C ARG A 168 -3.37 -7.24 54.21
N ALA A 169 -3.16 -8.08 53.21
CA ALA A 169 -3.73 -9.43 53.18
C ALA A 169 -3.13 -10.30 54.28
N GLU A 170 -1.81 -10.30 54.45
CA GLU A 170 -1.10 -11.04 55.48
C GLU A 170 -1.54 -10.62 56.89
N ARG A 171 -1.60 -9.31 57.16
CA ARG A 171 -2.12 -8.78 58.44
C ARG A 171 -3.56 -9.21 58.70
N THR A 172 -4.41 -9.21 57.66
CA THR A 172 -5.79 -9.66 57.77
C THR A 172 -5.87 -11.16 58.05
N GLU A 173 -5.00 -11.96 57.43
CA GLU A 173 -4.91 -13.41 57.66
C GLU A 173 -4.38 -13.75 59.05
N GLU A 174 -3.37 -13.03 59.54
CA GLU A 174 -2.86 -13.15 60.90
C GLU A 174 -3.95 -12.90 61.95
N ILE A 175 -4.75 -11.84 61.76
CA ILE A 175 -5.91 -11.55 62.63
C ILE A 175 -6.93 -12.69 62.54
N ARG A 176 -7.27 -13.14 61.34
CA ARG A 176 -8.22 -14.25 61.15
C ARG A 176 -7.75 -15.52 61.87
N LYS A 177 -6.45 -15.83 61.83
CA LYS A 177 -5.82 -16.96 62.53
C LYS A 177 -5.88 -16.77 64.05
N LYS A 178 -5.53 -15.59 64.55
CA LYS A 178 -5.53 -15.26 65.98
C LYS A 178 -6.90 -15.47 66.65
N TYR A 179 -7.99 -15.19 65.94
CA TYR A 179 -9.36 -15.33 66.45
C TYR A 179 -10.05 -16.63 66.03
N GLY A 180 -9.32 -17.62 65.51
CA GLY A 180 -9.89 -18.92 65.11
C GLY A 180 -10.92 -18.84 63.99
N LEU A 181 -10.93 -17.73 63.24
CA LEU A 181 -11.86 -17.49 62.12
C LEU A 181 -11.35 -18.11 60.81
N VAL A 182 -10.15 -18.71 60.82
CA VAL A 182 -9.68 -19.61 59.76
C VAL A 182 -10.29 -20.96 60.06
N LYS A 183 -11.16 -21.43 59.16
CA LYS A 183 -11.84 -22.72 59.28
C LYS A 183 -10.83 -23.83 58.97
N ASP A 184 -9.98 -24.16 59.92
CA ASP A 184 -9.27 -25.44 59.89
C ASP A 184 -10.35 -26.51 59.99
N SER A 185 -10.77 -27.07 58.85
CA SER A 185 -11.74 -28.17 58.70
C SER A 185 -12.96 -28.09 59.62
N ASN A 186 -14.10 -27.62 59.10
CA ASN A 186 -15.39 -27.53 59.81
C ASN A 186 -15.64 -28.68 60.83
N PRO A 187 -15.52 -28.45 62.16
CA PRO A 187 -15.62 -29.54 63.14
C PRO A 187 -17.07 -29.90 63.51
N TYR A 188 -18.08 -29.28 62.89
CA TYR A 188 -19.48 -29.61 63.15
C TYR A 188 -20.21 -29.91 61.83
N GLN A 189 -20.39 -31.20 61.54
CA GLN A 189 -21.46 -31.65 60.65
C GLN A 189 -22.75 -31.56 61.45
N ARG A 190 -23.69 -30.72 61.00
CA ARG A 190 -25.04 -30.69 61.56
C ARG A 190 -25.66 -32.06 61.31
N PHE A 191 -25.94 -32.80 62.37
CA PHE A 191 -26.72 -34.03 62.26
C PHE A 191 -28.18 -33.63 62.10
N ASP A 192 -28.70 -33.80 60.88
CA ASP A 192 -30.13 -33.67 60.62
C ASP A 192 -30.83 -34.94 61.14
N ALA A 193 -31.93 -34.76 61.89
CA ALA A 193 -32.73 -35.80 62.52
C ALA A 193 -33.97 -36.14 61.70
#